data_AF-A0A1Y6CTB4-F1
#
_entry.id   AF-A0A1Y6CTB4-F1
#
_cell.length_a   1.000
_cell.length_b   1.000
_cell.length_c   1.000
_cell.angle_alpha   90.00
_cell.angle_beta   90.00
_cell.angle_gamma   90.00
#
_symmetry.space_group_name_H-M   'P 1'
#
loop_
_entity.id
_entity.type
_entity.pdbx_description
1 polymer ?
#
loop_
_entity_poly.entity_id
_entity_poly.type
_entity_poly.pdbx_seq_one_letter_code
_entity_poly.pdbx_strand_id
1 'polypeptide(L)'
;MSWNRLLRVWWIVPLLSPATVAALTADIQGVRLQPEMEAASCVAIAGDYPGVRIEADQPGQTARICHNASRVNSISIANATLIATAPLQKEIVIRFEHDFPSGVNGKITARTKLQGYFATESGVGVPTGDKLNLRSLFSQGKSEDPIAEAFDFTVGAELDSAMFEHSAKKQYLAVGPRSLRGILKINFKKPGHKVTFPDKCVISLDTGYTLADKLDTMDFPAEEGAAPGGETPAGEAAPPPSPTAPRDLEPVTPPKSKKEKAPPPAAPALDLPPLHNPPGLEPLPDAKTP
;
A
#
# COMPACT_ATOMS: atom_id res chain seq x y z
N MET A 1 0.06 73.25 33.76
CA MET A 1 1.01 72.45 32.96
C MET A 1 1.51 71.30 33.84
N SER A 2 1.05 70.08 33.59
CA SER A 2 1.53 68.87 34.26
C SER A 2 1.57 67.76 33.22
N TRP A 3 2.76 67.23 32.95
CA TRP A 3 3.02 66.14 32.01
C TRP A 3 3.28 64.87 32.82
N ASN A 4 2.34 63.93 32.82
CA ASN A 4 2.59 62.58 33.31
C ASN A 4 3.07 61.70 32.15
N ARG A 5 4.34 61.29 32.21
CA ARG A 5 4.93 60.25 31.35
C ARG A 5 4.51 58.88 31.87
N LEU A 6 3.77 58.14 31.07
CA LEU A 6 3.49 56.71 31.25
C LEU A 6 4.52 55.90 30.45
N LEU A 7 5.50 55.32 31.15
CA LEU A 7 6.38 54.27 30.61
C LEU A 7 5.59 52.96 30.57
N ARG A 8 5.17 52.53 29.37
CA ARG A 8 4.66 51.18 29.12
C ARG A 8 5.85 50.24 28.92
N VAL A 9 6.13 49.41 29.91
CA VAL A 9 7.04 48.27 29.80
C VAL A 9 6.33 47.20 28.97
N TRP A 10 6.79 46.97 27.75
CA TRP A 10 6.40 45.84 26.92
C TRP A 10 7.12 44.58 27.43
N TRP A 11 6.37 43.67 28.06
CA TRP A 11 6.82 42.30 28.22
C TRP A 11 6.55 41.57 26.90
N ILE A 12 7.59 41.37 26.12
CA ILE A 12 7.58 40.42 25.00
C ILE A 12 7.61 39.04 25.64
N VAL A 13 6.45 38.40 25.78
CA VAL A 13 6.39 36.96 26.04
C VAL A 13 6.85 36.29 24.75
N PRO A 14 7.98 35.56 24.73
CA PRO A 14 8.29 34.73 23.58
C PRO A 14 7.18 33.69 23.46
N LEU A 15 6.41 33.76 22.37
CA LEU A 15 5.55 32.66 21.97
C LEU A 15 6.47 31.45 21.76
N LEU A 16 6.48 30.53 22.73
CA LEU A 16 6.81 29.14 22.48
C LEU A 16 5.79 28.65 21.46
N SER A 17 6.16 28.67 20.19
CA SER A 17 5.44 27.92 19.17
C SER A 17 5.55 26.44 19.55
N PRO A 18 4.46 25.75 19.92
CA PRO A 18 4.54 24.31 20.08
C PRO A 18 5.03 23.77 18.74
N ALA A 19 6.12 23.01 18.76
CA ALA A 19 6.55 22.25 17.61
C ALA A 19 5.34 21.38 17.21
N THR A 20 4.67 21.73 16.12
CA THR A 20 3.58 20.93 15.56
C THR A 20 4.16 19.59 15.20
N VAL A 21 3.94 18.60 16.06
CA VAL A 21 4.32 17.21 15.83
C VAL A 21 3.52 16.74 14.62
N ALA A 22 4.24 16.36 13.56
CA ALA A 22 3.68 15.79 12.35
C ALA A 22 2.90 14.51 12.70
N ALA A 23 1.57 14.59 12.77
CA ALA A 23 0.75 13.48 13.25
C ALA A 23 0.13 12.75 12.06
N LEU A 24 0.71 11.59 11.71
CA LEU A 24 0.00 10.63 10.85
C LEU A 24 -1.33 10.27 11.53
N THR A 25 -2.44 10.56 10.87
CA THR A 25 -3.78 10.18 11.34
C THR A 25 -4.41 9.25 10.31
N ALA A 26 -4.95 8.13 10.76
CA ALA A 26 -5.84 7.29 9.97
C ALA A 26 -7.26 7.33 10.56
N ASP A 27 -8.27 7.36 9.71
CA ASP A 27 -9.68 7.26 10.08
C ASP A 27 -10.31 6.16 9.22
N ILE A 28 -10.78 5.10 9.88
CA ILE A 28 -11.42 3.96 9.24
C ILE A 28 -12.85 3.93 9.73
N GLN A 29 -13.80 4.30 8.86
CA GLN A 29 -15.22 4.34 9.21
C GLN A 29 -15.55 5.19 10.46
N GLY A 30 -14.82 6.29 10.67
CA GLY A 30 -14.96 7.16 11.84
C GLY A 30 -14.14 6.74 13.05
N VAL A 31 -13.43 5.61 12.99
CA VAL A 31 -12.49 5.17 14.03
C VAL A 31 -11.13 5.81 13.75
N ARG A 32 -10.76 6.80 14.56
CA ARG A 32 -9.46 7.49 14.45
C ARG A 32 -8.36 6.66 15.10
N LEU A 33 -7.33 6.36 14.34
CA LEU A 33 -6.13 5.65 14.74
C LEU A 33 -4.92 6.59 14.66
N GLN A 34 -4.03 6.49 15.64
CA GLN A 34 -2.80 7.25 15.74
C GLN A 34 -1.65 6.32 16.13
N PRO A 35 -0.39 6.69 15.83
CA PRO A 35 0.76 5.91 16.25
C PRO A 35 0.84 5.86 17.78
N GLU A 36 1.20 4.70 18.35
CA GLU A 36 1.33 4.52 19.81
C GLU A 36 2.42 5.41 20.43
N MET A 37 3.41 5.80 19.63
CA MET A 37 4.48 6.70 20.03
C MET A 37 4.55 7.89 19.08
N GLU A 38 4.85 9.08 19.60
CA GLU A 38 4.97 10.30 18.78
C GLU A 38 6.04 10.20 17.68
N ALA A 39 7.05 9.34 17.87
CA ALA A 39 8.10 9.06 16.89
C ALA A 39 7.75 7.92 15.92
N ALA A 40 6.67 7.17 16.15
CA ALA A 40 6.31 6.04 15.31
C ALA A 40 5.73 6.55 13.98
N SER A 41 6.31 6.05 12.88
CA SER A 41 5.92 6.46 11.53
C SER A 41 4.80 5.61 10.96
N CYS A 42 4.32 4.59 11.66
CA CYS A 42 3.28 3.68 11.19
C CYS A 42 2.17 3.49 12.22
N VAL A 43 0.97 3.23 11.73
CA VAL A 43 -0.21 2.85 12.50
C VAL A 43 -0.68 1.48 12.03
N ALA A 44 -0.81 0.53 12.96
CA ALA A 44 -1.42 -0.76 12.66
C ALA A 44 -2.93 -0.57 12.45
N ILE A 45 -3.47 -1.19 11.41
CA ILE A 45 -4.88 -1.03 11.02
C ILE A 45 -5.67 -2.35 11.00
N ALA A 46 -5.05 -3.47 11.36
CA ALA A 46 -5.74 -4.75 11.46
C ALA A 46 -6.84 -4.69 12.52
N GLY A 47 -7.99 -5.33 12.25
CA GLY A 47 -9.12 -5.38 13.16
C GLY A 47 -10.47 -5.34 12.46
N ASP A 48 -11.53 -5.44 13.27
CA ASP A 48 -12.92 -5.34 12.82
C ASP A 48 -13.42 -3.89 12.94
N TYR A 49 -13.91 -3.36 11.82
CA TYR A 49 -14.54 -2.04 11.72
C TYR A 49 -15.97 -2.20 11.22
N PRO A 50 -16.83 -1.18 11.37
CA PRO A 50 -18.18 -1.21 10.83
C PRO A 50 -18.20 -1.59 9.34
N GLY A 51 -18.61 -2.84 9.07
CA GLY A 51 -18.79 -3.40 7.73
C GLY A 51 -17.54 -3.92 7.02
N VAL A 52 -16.36 -3.78 7.62
CA VAL A 52 -15.09 -4.24 7.02
C VAL A 52 -14.17 -4.81 8.08
N ARG A 53 -13.57 -5.96 7.79
CA ARG A 53 -12.45 -6.51 8.57
C ARG A 53 -11.17 -6.28 7.81
N ILE A 54 -10.14 -5.81 8.49
CA ILE A 54 -8.82 -5.60 7.91
C ILE A 54 -7.86 -6.62 8.50
N GLU A 55 -7.20 -7.36 7.61
CA GLU A 55 -6.21 -8.39 7.95
C GLU A 55 -4.88 -8.10 7.25
N ALA A 56 -3.83 -8.75 7.72
CA ALA A 56 -2.56 -8.78 6.99
C ALA A 56 -2.75 -9.52 5.65
N ASP A 57 -2.11 -9.03 4.59
CA ASP A 57 -2.12 -9.72 3.30
C ASP A 57 -1.44 -11.10 3.39
N GLN A 58 -0.29 -11.17 4.07
CA GLN A 58 0.47 -12.41 4.22
C GLN A 58 0.77 -12.75 5.69
N PRO A 59 0.99 -14.05 6.01
CA PRO A 59 1.40 -14.47 7.34
C PRO A 59 2.69 -13.76 7.79
N GLY A 60 2.71 -13.31 9.04
CA GLY A 60 3.86 -12.60 9.63
C GLY A 60 3.96 -11.12 9.25
N GLN A 61 3.07 -10.61 8.39
CA GLN A 61 2.97 -9.18 8.10
C GLN A 61 1.98 -8.48 9.02
N THR A 62 2.05 -7.15 9.05
CA THR A 62 1.10 -6.29 9.77
C THR A 62 0.48 -5.30 8.80
N ALA A 63 -0.85 -5.33 8.68
CA ALA A 63 -1.60 -4.32 7.94
C ALA A 63 -1.39 -2.95 8.60
N ARG A 64 -0.88 -1.99 7.83
CA ARG A 64 -0.44 -0.70 8.38
C ARG A 64 -0.56 0.45 7.41
N ILE A 65 -0.68 1.65 7.96
CA ILE A 65 -0.50 2.91 7.24
C ILE A 65 0.79 3.54 7.75
N CYS A 66 1.71 3.86 6.84
CA CYS A 66 3.04 4.34 7.19
C CYS A 66 3.35 5.67 6.51
N HIS A 67 3.94 6.58 7.27
CA HIS A 67 4.74 7.69 6.79
C HIS A 67 6.18 7.22 6.55
N ASN A 68 6.77 7.53 5.40
CA ASN A 68 8.18 7.32 5.13
C ASN A 68 8.88 8.68 4.95
N ALA A 69 9.55 9.15 6.00
CA ALA A 69 10.35 10.37 5.97
C ALA A 69 11.64 10.19 5.16
N SER A 70 12.25 9.00 5.26
CA SER A 70 13.54 8.66 4.64
C SER A 70 13.44 8.55 3.12
N ARG A 71 12.25 8.28 2.59
CA ARG A 71 11.95 8.29 1.17
C ARG A 71 10.69 9.14 0.93
N VAL A 72 10.90 10.33 0.38
CA VAL A 72 9.90 10.96 -0.51
C VAL A 72 8.64 11.52 0.20
N ASN A 73 8.71 11.85 1.51
CA ASN A 73 7.59 12.45 2.28
C ASN A 73 6.26 11.80 1.88
N SER A 74 6.16 10.50 2.10
CA SER A 74 5.11 9.65 1.54
C SER A 74 4.27 9.01 2.62
N ILE A 75 2.98 8.80 2.32
CA ILE A 75 2.06 7.98 3.10
C ILE A 75 1.70 6.77 2.27
N SER A 76 1.77 5.57 2.85
CA SER A 76 1.37 4.34 2.20
C SER A 76 0.43 3.50 3.04
N ILE A 77 -0.51 2.81 2.39
CA ILE A 77 -1.22 1.65 2.95
C ILE A 77 -0.55 0.40 2.39
N ALA A 78 -0.10 -0.49 3.28
CA ALA A 78 0.63 -1.69 2.91
C ALA A 78 0.19 -2.91 3.72
N ASN A 79 0.41 -4.10 3.15
CA ASN A 79 0.13 -5.40 3.73
C ASN A 79 -1.31 -5.55 4.23
N ALA A 80 -2.29 -4.97 3.55
CA ALA A 80 -3.66 -4.88 4.05
C ALA A 80 -4.65 -5.55 3.10
N THR A 81 -5.41 -6.51 3.62
CA THR A 81 -6.57 -7.10 2.96
C THR A 81 -7.84 -6.66 3.67
N LEU A 82 -8.73 -6.00 2.94
CA LEU A 82 -10.00 -5.49 3.43
C LEU A 82 -11.11 -6.43 2.98
N ILE A 83 -11.83 -7.01 3.94
CA ILE A 83 -12.85 -8.03 3.72
C ILE A 83 -14.20 -7.47 4.14
N ALA A 84 -15.18 -7.50 3.25
CA ALA A 84 -16.54 -7.11 3.56
C ALA A 84 -17.16 -8.06 4.60
N THR A 85 -17.58 -7.57 5.76
CA THR A 85 -18.20 -8.41 6.81
C THR A 85 -19.73 -8.40 6.78
N ALA A 86 -20.33 -7.42 6.10
CA ALA A 86 -21.77 -7.32 5.93
C ALA A 86 -22.10 -6.81 4.51
N PRO A 87 -23.31 -7.08 3.97
CA PRO A 87 -23.79 -6.42 2.77
C PRO A 87 -23.92 -4.92 3.06
N LEU A 88 -22.91 -4.17 2.67
CA LEU A 88 -22.87 -2.74 2.90
C LEU A 88 -23.59 -2.01 1.77
N GLN A 89 -24.76 -1.48 2.08
CA GLN A 89 -25.35 -0.41 1.26
C GLN A 89 -24.55 0.91 1.36
N LYS A 90 -23.51 0.97 2.20
CA LYS A 90 -22.71 2.16 2.51
C LYS A 90 -21.28 2.00 2.00
N GLU A 91 -20.71 3.09 1.52
CA GLU A 91 -19.29 3.14 1.15
C GLU A 91 -18.43 2.95 2.40
N ILE A 92 -17.44 2.06 2.32
CA ILE A 92 -16.32 2.03 3.27
C ILE A 92 -15.43 3.20 2.96
N VAL A 93 -15.11 4.00 3.98
CA VAL A 93 -14.23 5.16 3.84
C VAL A 93 -13.03 4.96 4.74
N ILE A 94 -11.84 5.02 4.13
CA ILE A 94 -10.56 5.10 4.81
C ILE A 94 -9.95 6.45 4.44
N ARG A 95 -9.70 7.28 5.46
CA ARG A 95 -9.00 8.55 5.32
C ARG A 95 -7.66 8.43 5.99
N PHE A 96 -6.64 8.96 5.35
CA PHE A 96 -5.34 9.11 5.97
C PHE A 96 -4.78 10.48 5.67
N GLU A 97 -4.18 11.08 6.67
CA GLU A 97 -3.65 12.43 6.63
C GLU A 97 -2.29 12.47 7.29
N HIS A 98 -1.38 13.24 6.72
CA HIS A 98 -0.12 13.56 7.35
C HIS A 98 0.26 15.01 7.07
N ASP A 99 0.50 15.75 8.15
CA ASP A 99 1.06 17.09 8.11
C ASP A 99 2.59 16.99 8.06
N PHE A 100 3.21 17.52 7.01
CA PHE A 100 4.67 17.59 6.94
C PHE A 100 5.17 18.89 7.55
N PRO A 101 6.36 18.87 8.17
CA PRO A 101 7.03 20.11 8.55
C PRO A 101 7.24 20.99 7.31
N SER A 102 7.30 22.31 7.55
CA SER A 102 7.63 23.28 6.52
C SER A 102 9.00 22.94 5.94
N GLY A 103 9.02 22.52 4.67
CA GLY A 103 10.25 22.19 3.94
C GLY A 103 10.83 23.38 3.19
N VAL A 104 11.82 23.11 2.35
CA VAL A 104 12.37 24.11 1.41
C VAL A 104 11.27 24.54 0.45
N ASN A 105 11.02 25.86 0.37
CA ASN A 105 10.08 26.44 -0.59
C ASN A 105 10.57 26.17 -2.02
N GLY A 106 9.67 25.80 -2.92
CA GLY A 106 10.04 25.53 -4.32
C GLY A 106 9.10 24.57 -5.03
N LYS A 107 9.54 24.12 -6.21
CA LYS A 107 8.77 23.18 -7.03
C LYS A 107 8.80 21.79 -6.39
N ILE A 108 7.61 21.27 -6.11
CA ILE A 108 7.42 19.89 -5.66
C ILE A 108 6.52 19.15 -6.67
N THR A 109 6.61 17.82 -6.66
CA THR A 109 5.75 16.93 -7.42
C THR A 109 4.99 16.08 -6.43
N ALA A 110 3.67 16.20 -6.40
CA ALA A 110 2.84 15.25 -5.68
C ALA A 110 2.54 14.06 -6.60
N ARG A 111 2.58 12.85 -6.04
CA ARG A 111 2.31 11.61 -6.76
C ARG A 111 1.29 10.78 -6.01
N THR A 112 0.56 9.97 -6.77
CA THR A 112 -0.34 8.96 -6.24
C THR A 112 -0.14 7.71 -7.04
N LYS A 113 0.13 6.61 -6.36
CA LYS A 113 0.16 5.26 -6.93
C LYS A 113 -0.80 4.41 -6.14
N LEU A 114 -1.66 3.69 -6.83
CA LEU A 114 -2.57 2.72 -6.25
C LEU A 114 -2.44 1.44 -7.04
N GLN A 115 -1.98 0.40 -6.37
CA GLN A 115 -1.98 -0.95 -6.94
C GLN A 115 -2.56 -1.91 -5.91
N GLY A 116 -3.38 -2.81 -6.41
CA GLY A 116 -4.01 -3.84 -5.61
C GLY A 116 -4.74 -4.85 -6.48
N TYR A 117 -5.38 -5.79 -5.83
CA TYR A 117 -6.23 -6.76 -6.49
C TYR A 117 -7.58 -6.84 -5.79
N PHE A 118 -8.61 -7.08 -6.58
CA PHE A 118 -9.94 -7.39 -6.10
C PHE A 118 -10.24 -8.87 -6.26
N ALA A 119 -10.83 -9.48 -5.24
CA ALA A 119 -11.28 -10.87 -5.27
C ALA A 119 -12.68 -11.03 -4.66
N THR A 120 -13.48 -11.91 -5.24
CA THR A 120 -14.74 -12.37 -4.64
C THR A 120 -14.45 -13.29 -3.44
N GLU A 121 -15.47 -13.60 -2.65
CA GLU A 121 -15.33 -14.54 -1.52
C GLU A 121 -14.83 -15.92 -1.99
N SER A 122 -15.39 -16.41 -3.10
CA SER A 122 -15.03 -17.68 -3.70
C SER A 122 -13.71 -17.64 -4.47
N GLY A 123 -13.19 -16.45 -4.81
CA GLY A 123 -12.11 -16.27 -5.79
C GLY A 123 -12.49 -16.71 -7.21
N VAL A 124 -13.76 -17.07 -7.42
CA VAL A 124 -14.31 -17.52 -8.69
C VAL A 124 -15.15 -16.41 -9.30
N GLY A 125 -15.04 -16.35 -10.61
CA GLY A 125 -15.33 -15.24 -11.46
C GLY A 125 -16.76 -14.84 -11.70
N VAL A 126 -17.33 -14.09 -10.77
CA VAL A 126 -18.64 -13.51 -10.98
C VAL A 126 -18.49 -11.99 -10.97
N PRO A 127 -18.92 -11.29 -12.03
CA PRO A 127 -18.98 -9.85 -12.02
C PRO A 127 -19.80 -9.36 -10.83
N THR A 128 -19.17 -8.62 -9.93
CA THR A 128 -19.76 -8.25 -8.64
C THR A 128 -20.42 -6.87 -8.66
N GLY A 129 -19.97 -5.97 -9.53
CA GLY A 129 -20.35 -4.57 -9.53
C GLY A 129 -19.76 -3.78 -8.36
N ASP A 130 -18.71 -4.30 -7.72
CA ASP A 130 -18.01 -3.60 -6.64
C ASP A 130 -17.28 -2.38 -7.18
N LYS A 131 -17.15 -1.34 -6.36
CA LYS A 131 -16.53 -0.09 -6.78
C LYS A 131 -15.41 0.31 -5.83
N LEU A 132 -14.33 0.81 -6.40
CA LEU A 132 -13.19 1.38 -5.72
C LEU A 132 -13.01 2.80 -6.24
N ASN A 133 -13.02 3.77 -5.33
CA ASN A 133 -12.73 5.16 -5.63
C ASN A 133 -11.57 5.65 -4.77
N LEU A 134 -10.53 6.21 -5.39
CA LEU A 134 -9.44 6.89 -4.68
C LEU A 134 -9.43 8.37 -5.04
N ARG A 135 -9.39 9.21 -4.01
CA ARG A 135 -9.11 10.65 -4.13
C ARG A 135 -7.87 11.00 -3.33
N SER A 136 -6.90 11.59 -3.99
CA SER A 136 -5.65 12.06 -3.38
C SER A 136 -5.56 13.57 -3.47
N LEU A 137 -5.28 14.20 -2.33
CA LEU A 137 -5.35 15.63 -2.14
C LEU A 137 -4.01 16.12 -1.57
N PHE A 138 -3.53 17.21 -2.15
CA PHE A 138 -2.43 18.00 -1.61
C PHE A 138 -3.01 19.26 -0.98
N SER A 139 -2.60 19.57 0.25
CA SER A 139 -3.04 20.77 0.94
C SER A 139 -1.85 21.64 1.33
N GLN A 140 -2.03 22.95 1.16
CA GLN A 140 -1.05 23.96 1.55
C GLN A 140 -1.77 25.20 2.08
N GLY A 141 -1.51 25.53 3.34
CA GLY A 141 -2.23 26.60 4.04
C GLY A 141 -3.73 26.29 4.16
N LYS A 142 -4.56 26.96 3.36
CA LYS A 142 -6.02 26.77 3.31
C LYS A 142 -6.52 26.23 1.96
N SER A 143 -5.61 25.98 1.01
CA SER A 143 -5.95 25.45 -0.30
C SER A 143 -5.85 23.94 -0.27
N GLU A 144 -6.84 23.25 -0.84
CA GLU A 144 -6.81 21.83 -1.11
C GLU A 144 -6.95 21.59 -2.60
N ASP A 145 -5.99 20.88 -3.18
CA ASP A 145 -5.92 20.61 -4.60
C ASP A 145 -5.83 19.09 -4.85
N PRO A 146 -6.68 18.53 -5.74
CA PRO A 146 -6.55 17.13 -6.12
C PRO A 146 -5.24 16.92 -6.90
N ILE A 147 -4.49 15.89 -6.50
CA ILE A 147 -3.25 15.46 -7.17
C ILE A 147 -3.57 14.88 -8.55
N ALA A 148 -4.72 14.21 -8.67
CA ALA A 148 -5.21 13.60 -9.89
C ALA A 148 -6.74 13.67 -9.95
N GLU A 149 -7.30 13.37 -11.12
CA GLU A 149 -8.71 13.01 -11.19
C GLU A 149 -9.00 11.81 -10.28
N ALA A 150 -10.23 11.72 -9.79
CA ALA A 150 -10.60 10.61 -8.93
C ALA A 150 -10.46 9.30 -9.71
N PHE A 151 -9.72 8.34 -9.15
CA PHE A 151 -9.62 7.01 -9.74
C PHE A 151 -10.91 6.26 -9.44
N ASP A 152 -11.66 5.91 -10.46
CA ASP A 152 -12.89 5.11 -10.38
C ASP A 152 -12.68 3.77 -11.05
N PHE A 153 -12.80 2.70 -10.28
CA PHE A 153 -12.66 1.33 -10.76
C PHE A 153 -13.88 0.51 -10.36
N THR A 154 -14.51 -0.14 -11.34
CA THR A 154 -15.66 -1.02 -11.11
C THR A 154 -15.26 -2.44 -11.49
N VAL A 155 -15.41 -3.36 -10.53
CA VAL A 155 -15.16 -4.78 -10.71
C VAL A 155 -16.43 -5.41 -11.27
N GLY A 156 -16.29 -6.22 -12.32
CA GLY A 156 -17.39 -7.05 -12.79
C GLY A 156 -18.32 -6.42 -13.81
N ALA A 157 -17.79 -5.85 -14.88
CA ALA A 157 -18.50 -5.95 -16.17
C ALA A 157 -18.03 -7.18 -16.96
N GLU A 158 -16.75 -7.55 -16.88
CA GLU A 158 -16.14 -8.58 -17.76
C GLU A 158 -15.07 -9.46 -17.08
N LEU A 159 -14.70 -9.22 -15.82
CA LEU A 159 -13.58 -9.92 -15.17
C LEU A 159 -13.86 -10.37 -13.73
N ASP A 160 -13.29 -11.54 -13.44
CA ASP A 160 -13.56 -12.47 -12.34
C ASP A 160 -12.80 -12.15 -11.05
N SER A 161 -11.58 -11.69 -11.26
CA SER A 161 -10.69 -11.02 -10.33
C SER A 161 -9.98 -9.97 -11.17
N ALA A 162 -9.66 -8.84 -10.57
CA ALA A 162 -9.09 -7.74 -11.34
C ALA A 162 -7.96 -7.09 -10.55
N MET A 163 -6.77 -7.14 -11.14
CA MET A 163 -5.69 -6.27 -10.74
C MET A 163 -6.00 -4.87 -11.23
N PHE A 164 -5.76 -3.88 -10.39
CA PHE A 164 -5.82 -2.49 -10.79
C PHE A 164 -4.48 -1.83 -10.50
N GLU A 165 -4.06 -0.97 -11.41
CA GLU A 165 -2.93 -0.08 -11.23
C GLU A 165 -3.33 1.31 -11.71
N HIS A 166 -3.09 2.29 -10.85
CA HIS A 166 -3.29 3.69 -11.14
C HIS A 166 -2.06 4.46 -10.67
N SER A 167 -1.56 5.35 -11.52
CA SER A 167 -0.44 6.24 -11.21
C SER A 167 -0.75 7.62 -11.76
N ALA A 168 -0.55 8.64 -10.94
CA ALA A 168 -0.76 10.02 -11.29
C ALA A 168 0.28 10.92 -10.64
N LYS A 169 0.58 12.05 -11.29
CA LYS A 169 1.55 13.04 -10.83
C LYS A 169 1.11 14.45 -11.18
N LYS A 170 1.34 15.40 -10.27
CA LYS A 170 1.07 16.82 -10.48
C LYS A 170 2.10 17.68 -9.78
N GLN A 171 2.52 18.76 -10.43
CA GLN A 171 3.52 19.68 -9.90
C GLN A 171 2.87 20.86 -9.19
N TYR A 172 3.48 21.28 -8.09
CA TYR A 172 3.03 22.40 -7.26
C TYR A 172 4.20 23.32 -6.93
N LEU A 173 3.90 24.58 -6.68
CA LEU A 173 4.85 25.51 -6.06
C LEU A 173 4.56 25.56 -4.55
N ALA A 174 5.38 24.87 -3.78
CA ALA A 174 5.20 24.76 -2.35
C ALA A 174 5.85 25.92 -1.58
N VAL A 175 5.07 26.51 -0.68
CA VAL A 175 5.46 27.59 0.22
C VAL A 175 4.79 27.37 1.58
N GLY A 176 5.57 27.06 2.61
CA GLY A 176 5.09 26.90 3.99
C GLY A 176 4.56 25.50 4.36
N PRO A 177 3.69 25.41 5.40
CA PRO A 177 3.14 24.14 5.88
C PRO A 177 2.32 23.42 4.83
N ARG A 178 2.46 22.09 4.79
CA ARG A 178 1.90 21.23 3.74
C ARG A 178 1.39 19.93 4.34
N SER A 179 0.31 19.41 3.79
CA SER A 179 -0.21 18.10 4.20
C SER A 179 -0.65 17.27 3.00
N LEU A 180 -0.58 15.95 3.17
CA LEU A 180 -1.14 15.00 2.22
C LEU A 180 -2.36 14.35 2.84
N ARG A 181 -3.41 14.23 2.04
CA ARG A 181 -4.65 13.56 2.40
C ARG A 181 -5.00 12.53 1.34
N GLY A 182 -5.30 11.31 1.77
CA GLY A 182 -5.86 10.26 0.94
C GLY A 182 -7.24 9.87 1.44
N ILE A 183 -8.18 9.73 0.51
CA ILE A 183 -9.53 9.25 0.78
C ILE A 183 -9.78 8.06 -0.14
N LEU A 184 -9.76 6.87 0.43
CA LEU A 184 -10.07 5.63 -0.24
C LEU A 184 -11.50 5.23 0.11
N LYS A 185 -12.32 5.05 -0.92
CA LYS A 185 -13.71 4.65 -0.82
C LYS A 185 -13.91 3.30 -1.51
N ILE A 186 -14.55 2.37 -0.82
CA ILE A 186 -14.81 1.01 -1.34
C ILE A 186 -16.29 0.70 -1.16
N ASN A 187 -16.95 0.24 -2.21
CA ASN A 187 -18.33 -0.20 -2.19
C ASN A 187 -18.36 -1.70 -2.49
N PHE A 188 -18.60 -2.51 -1.46
CA PHE A 188 -18.85 -3.94 -1.62
C PHE A 188 -20.34 -4.22 -1.76
N LYS A 189 -20.71 -5.00 -2.77
CA LYS A 189 -22.08 -5.46 -3.05
C LYS A 189 -22.45 -6.68 -2.23
N LYS A 190 -21.48 -7.50 -1.85
CA LYS A 190 -21.71 -8.73 -1.08
C LYS A 190 -20.68 -8.86 0.05
N PRO A 191 -21.05 -9.51 1.16
CA PRO A 191 -20.09 -9.92 2.18
C PRO A 191 -19.07 -10.92 1.59
N GLY A 192 -17.93 -11.05 2.26
CA GLY A 192 -16.84 -11.96 1.87
C GLY A 192 -15.96 -11.46 0.72
N HIS A 193 -16.40 -10.46 -0.04
CA HIS A 193 -15.58 -9.80 -1.06
C HIS A 193 -14.39 -9.06 -0.45
N LYS A 194 -13.28 -9.03 -1.19
CA LYS A 194 -11.97 -8.61 -0.68
C LYS A 194 -11.29 -7.65 -1.65
N VAL A 195 -10.65 -6.63 -1.10
CA VAL A 195 -9.64 -5.84 -1.81
C VAL A 195 -8.34 -5.87 -1.04
N THR A 196 -7.25 -6.09 -1.75
CA THR A 196 -5.94 -6.26 -1.14
C THR A 196 -4.94 -5.28 -1.69
N PHE A 197 -4.15 -4.73 -0.78
CA PHE A 197 -3.06 -3.80 -1.01
C PHE A 197 -1.76 -4.44 -0.53
N PRO A 198 -1.05 -5.18 -1.41
CA PRO A 198 0.18 -5.85 -1.01
C PRO A 198 1.24 -4.83 -0.56
N ASP A 199 1.57 -3.81 -1.37
CA ASP A 199 2.64 -2.86 -1.00
C ASP A 199 2.52 -1.42 -1.57
N LYS A 200 1.41 -1.04 -2.21
CA LYS A 200 1.50 0.00 -3.26
C LYS A 200 0.33 1.00 -3.36
N CYS A 201 -0.43 1.23 -2.29
CA CYS A 201 -1.24 2.45 -2.21
C CYS A 201 -0.39 3.56 -1.57
N VAL A 202 0.25 4.40 -2.38
CA VAL A 202 1.19 5.45 -1.96
C VAL A 202 0.73 6.82 -2.43
N ILE A 203 0.72 7.80 -1.53
CA ILE A 203 0.61 9.23 -1.86
C ILE A 203 1.89 9.90 -1.38
N SER A 204 2.56 10.68 -2.23
CA SER A 204 3.88 11.22 -1.89
C SER A 204 4.16 12.63 -2.40
N LEU A 205 5.14 13.30 -1.78
CA LEU A 205 5.67 14.60 -2.18
C LEU A 205 7.18 14.53 -2.47
N ASP A 206 7.53 14.72 -3.74
CA ASP A 206 8.90 14.79 -4.22
C ASP A 206 9.34 16.23 -4.43
N THR A 207 10.45 16.66 -3.81
CA THR A 207 11.17 17.84 -4.31
C THR A 207 11.78 17.42 -5.65
N GLY A 208 11.36 18.00 -6.78
CA GLY A 208 11.65 17.51 -8.14
C GLY A 208 13.13 17.38 -8.55
N TYR A 209 14.07 17.46 -7.61
CA TYR A 209 15.52 17.36 -7.77
C TYR A 209 16.08 15.93 -7.76
N THR A 210 15.34 14.90 -7.33
CA THR A 210 15.96 13.57 -7.11
C THR A 210 15.47 12.40 -7.97
N LEU A 211 14.32 12.47 -8.65
CA LEU A 211 13.75 11.25 -9.25
C LEU A 211 12.79 11.56 -10.41
N ALA A 212 13.30 11.84 -11.60
CA ALA A 212 12.50 11.62 -12.81
C ALA A 212 12.28 10.12 -13.08
N ASP A 213 13.04 9.23 -12.41
CA ASP A 213 13.39 7.93 -13.01
C ASP A 213 13.55 6.76 -12.02
N LYS A 214 12.95 6.81 -10.81
CA LYS A 214 12.92 5.61 -9.93
C LYS A 214 11.57 5.26 -9.31
N LEU A 215 10.49 5.98 -9.69
CA LEU A 215 9.13 5.52 -9.38
C LEU A 215 8.55 4.66 -10.50
N ASP A 216 8.90 4.95 -11.77
CA ASP A 216 8.56 4.13 -12.93
C ASP A 216 9.39 2.82 -12.95
N THR A 217 10.57 2.82 -12.32
CA THR A 217 11.47 1.65 -12.08
C THR A 217 11.25 1.00 -10.71
N MET A 218 10.06 1.12 -10.11
CA MET A 218 9.70 0.40 -8.87
C MET A 218 9.52 -1.12 -9.08
N ASP A 219 10.45 -1.76 -9.78
CA ASP A 219 10.84 -3.13 -9.45
C ASP A 219 11.76 -3.02 -8.24
N PHE A 220 11.17 -3.08 -7.05
CA PHE A 220 11.95 -3.25 -5.84
C PHE A 220 12.40 -4.71 -5.76
N PRO A 221 13.69 -4.97 -5.53
CA PRO A 221 14.15 -6.34 -5.30
C PRO A 221 13.32 -6.89 -4.15
N ALA A 222 12.74 -8.07 -4.36
CA ALA A 222 12.20 -8.87 -3.27
C ALA A 222 13.24 -8.85 -2.14
N GLU A 223 12.83 -8.50 -0.92
CA GLU A 223 13.71 -8.63 0.23
C GLU A 223 14.12 -10.10 0.34
N GLU A 224 15.28 -10.45 -0.23
CA GLU A 224 15.97 -11.68 0.07
C GLU A 224 16.31 -11.64 1.55
N GLY A 225 15.75 -12.60 2.28
CA GLY A 225 15.98 -12.75 3.70
C GLY A 225 17.47 -12.79 4.01
N ALA A 226 17.97 -11.77 4.69
CA ALA A 226 19.28 -11.78 5.30
C ALA A 226 19.26 -12.75 6.49
N ALA A 227 19.62 -14.01 6.23
CA ALA A 227 20.10 -14.92 7.26
C ALA A 227 21.52 -14.50 7.70
N PRO A 228 21.87 -14.54 8.99
CA PRO A 228 23.21 -14.21 9.45
C PRO A 228 24.11 -15.45 9.42
N GLY A 229 25.23 -15.34 8.69
CA GLY A 229 26.31 -16.33 8.64
C GLY A 229 27.09 -16.08 7.35
N GLY A 230 28.40 -15.90 7.30
CA GLY A 230 29.49 -16.12 8.23
C GLY A 230 30.77 -15.90 7.40
N GLU A 231 31.79 -15.35 8.04
CA GLU A 231 33.22 -15.49 7.71
C GLU A 231 33.70 -15.12 6.29
N THR A 232 34.43 -14.00 6.21
CA THR A 232 35.36 -13.69 5.12
C THR A 232 36.79 -13.85 5.63
N PRO A 233 37.64 -14.71 5.03
CA PRO A 233 39.08 -14.55 5.15
C PRO A 233 39.63 -13.69 4.02
N ALA A 234 40.65 -12.92 4.39
CA ALA A 234 41.39 -11.99 3.55
C ALA A 234 42.34 -12.68 2.55
N GLY A 235 42.72 -11.91 1.52
CA GLY A 235 43.81 -12.20 0.57
C GLY A 235 43.31 -12.12 -0.88
N GLU A 236 43.98 -11.53 -1.86
CA GLU A 236 45.27 -10.86 -1.98
C GLU A 236 45.23 -10.10 -3.32
N ALA A 237 45.91 -8.97 -3.42
CA ALA A 237 45.91 -8.12 -4.61
C ALA A 237 47.00 -8.54 -5.62
N ALA A 238 46.70 -8.49 -6.94
CA ALA A 238 47.53 -7.98 -8.06
C ALA A 238 46.89 -8.36 -9.45
N PRO A 239 47.36 -7.87 -10.62
CA PRO A 239 46.93 -6.65 -11.32
C PRO A 239 46.48 -6.94 -12.81
N PRO A 240 46.24 -5.93 -13.69
CA PRO A 240 45.29 -5.99 -14.83
C PRO A 240 45.90 -6.44 -16.19
N PRO A 241 45.12 -6.51 -17.30
CA PRO A 241 45.33 -7.42 -18.43
C PRO A 241 46.21 -6.84 -19.55
N SER A 242 46.60 -7.69 -20.50
CA SER A 242 47.03 -7.21 -21.83
C SER A 242 46.49 -8.06 -22.98
N PRO A 243 46.21 -7.43 -24.13
CA PRO A 243 45.45 -8.00 -25.25
C PRO A 243 46.37 -8.66 -26.27
N THR A 244 45.84 -9.52 -27.15
CA THR A 244 46.08 -9.54 -28.62
C THR A 244 45.19 -10.62 -29.26
N ALA A 245 44.53 -10.22 -30.34
CA ALA A 245 43.58 -10.96 -31.18
C ALA A 245 44.33 -11.85 -32.23
N PRO A 246 43.76 -12.14 -33.42
CA PRO A 246 42.62 -12.99 -33.79
C PRO A 246 43.05 -14.14 -34.74
N ARG A 247 42.05 -14.90 -35.24
CA ARG A 247 42.09 -15.91 -36.34
C ARG A 247 42.28 -17.37 -35.85
N ASP A 248 41.64 -18.41 -36.40
CA ASP A 248 41.10 -18.64 -37.74
C ASP A 248 39.89 -19.59 -37.72
N LEU A 249 39.25 -19.65 -38.87
CA LEU A 249 38.00 -20.32 -39.26
C LEU A 249 38.04 -21.86 -39.32
N GLU A 250 36.88 -22.45 -39.00
CA GLU A 250 36.25 -23.68 -39.54
C GLU A 250 36.83 -25.09 -39.17
N PRO A 251 36.09 -26.22 -39.32
CA PRO A 251 34.68 -26.43 -39.71
C PRO A 251 33.85 -27.40 -38.81
N VAL A 252 32.52 -27.27 -38.98
CA VAL A 252 31.38 -28.21 -38.82
C VAL A 252 31.64 -29.68 -38.43
N THR A 253 30.89 -30.18 -37.43
CA THR A 253 30.33 -31.54 -37.42
C THR A 253 28.97 -31.57 -36.69
N PRO A 254 27.91 -32.18 -37.24
CA PRO A 254 26.59 -32.25 -36.62
C PRO A 254 26.36 -33.62 -35.90
N PRO A 255 25.13 -33.93 -35.45
CA PRO A 255 24.68 -33.92 -34.06
C PRO A 255 24.73 -35.31 -33.38
N LYS A 256 24.82 -35.36 -32.04
CA LYS A 256 24.48 -36.57 -31.26
C LYS A 256 23.10 -36.44 -30.62
N SER A 257 22.27 -37.40 -30.99
CA SER A 257 20.89 -37.62 -30.64
C SER A 257 20.68 -38.00 -29.17
N LYS A 258 19.50 -37.61 -28.66
CA LYS A 258 18.63 -38.30 -27.69
C LYS A 258 19.20 -38.66 -26.32
N LYS A 259 18.65 -37.99 -25.29
CA LYS A 259 18.16 -38.70 -24.10
C LYS A 259 16.80 -38.17 -23.67
N GLU A 260 15.80 -38.91 -24.11
CA GLU A 260 14.41 -38.85 -23.69
C GLU A 260 14.36 -39.15 -22.19
N LYS A 261 13.97 -38.15 -21.38
CA LYS A 261 13.80 -38.29 -19.93
C LYS A 261 12.39 -38.83 -19.71
N ALA A 262 12.31 -40.05 -19.18
CA ALA A 262 11.06 -40.71 -18.83
C ALA A 262 10.22 -39.83 -17.87
N PRO A 263 8.88 -39.83 -17.99
CA PRO A 263 8.01 -39.17 -17.02
C PRO A 263 8.12 -39.85 -15.65
N PRO A 264 7.98 -39.09 -14.55
CA PRO A 264 8.02 -39.65 -13.20
C PRO A 264 6.84 -40.62 -12.97
N PRO A 265 7.02 -41.66 -12.14
CA PRO A 265 5.98 -42.61 -11.83
C PRO A 265 4.82 -41.94 -11.10
N ALA A 266 3.59 -42.32 -11.47
CA ALA A 266 2.36 -41.90 -10.83
C ALA A 266 2.40 -42.23 -9.33
N ALA A 267 2.03 -41.24 -8.51
CA ALA A 267 1.87 -41.43 -7.07
C ALA A 267 0.76 -42.47 -6.79
N PRO A 268 0.92 -43.32 -5.77
CA PRO A 268 -0.10 -44.30 -5.41
C PRO A 268 -1.38 -43.60 -4.94
N ALA A 269 -2.52 -44.13 -5.38
CA ALA A 269 -3.84 -43.68 -4.98
C ALA A 269 -4.01 -43.82 -3.46
N LEU A 270 -4.35 -42.70 -2.81
CA LEU A 270 -4.78 -42.69 -1.42
C LEU A 270 -6.16 -43.34 -1.33
N ASP A 271 -6.22 -44.52 -0.74
CA ASP A 271 -7.43 -45.24 -0.40
C ASP A 271 -8.11 -44.52 0.78
N LEU A 272 -9.07 -43.65 0.48
CA LEU A 272 -9.87 -42.95 1.47
C LEU A 272 -11.02 -43.88 1.92
N PRO A 273 -11.21 -44.09 3.24
CA PRO A 273 -12.34 -44.86 3.72
C PRO A 273 -13.67 -44.17 3.41
N PRO A 274 -14.77 -44.93 3.22
CA PRO A 274 -16.07 -44.40 2.89
C PRO A 274 -16.58 -43.45 3.99
N LEU A 275 -16.99 -42.25 3.58
CA LEU A 275 -17.69 -41.29 4.45
C LEU A 275 -18.94 -41.95 5.02
N HIS A 276 -18.98 -42.07 6.35
CA HIS A 276 -20.18 -42.42 7.09
C HIS A 276 -21.14 -41.22 7.06
N ASN A 277 -22.29 -41.39 6.41
CA ASN A 277 -23.36 -40.40 6.46
C ASN A 277 -23.88 -40.27 7.90
N PRO A 278 -23.94 -39.07 8.49
CA PRO A 278 -24.59 -38.89 9.78
C PRO A 278 -26.11 -39.10 9.63
N PRO A 279 -26.76 -39.77 10.60
CA PRO A 279 -28.19 -40.00 10.58
C PRO A 279 -28.98 -38.73 10.93
N GLY A 280 -30.05 -38.49 10.17
CA GLY A 280 -31.31 -37.92 10.67
C GLY A 280 -31.29 -36.47 11.15
N LEU A 281 -31.46 -35.52 10.23
CA LEU A 281 -32.11 -34.24 10.56
C LEU A 281 -33.61 -34.42 10.35
N GLU A 282 -34.36 -34.46 11.45
CA GLU A 282 -35.82 -34.44 11.44
C GLU A 282 -36.34 -33.12 10.84
N PRO A 283 -37.44 -33.15 10.07
CA PRO A 283 -38.06 -31.94 9.55
C PRO A 283 -38.78 -31.16 10.67
N LEU A 284 -38.53 -29.85 10.72
CA LEU A 284 -39.24 -28.92 11.60
C LEU A 284 -40.75 -28.88 11.26
N PRO A 285 -41.64 -28.83 12.27
CA PRO A 285 -43.07 -28.71 12.05
C PRO A 285 -43.48 -27.30 11.59
N ASP A 286 -44.42 -27.25 10.64
CA ASP A 286 -45.00 -26.06 10.05
C ASP A 286 -45.55 -25.07 11.09
N ALA A 287 -45.12 -23.81 10.98
CA ALA A 287 -45.65 -22.70 11.75
C ALA A 287 -47.05 -22.32 11.23
N LYS A 288 -48.08 -22.60 12.03
CA LYS A 288 -49.42 -22.00 11.85
C LYS A 288 -49.38 -20.51 12.18
N THR A 289 -49.78 -19.70 11.23
CA THR A 289 -50.02 -18.25 11.36
C THR A 289 -51.39 -18.00 12.02
N PRO A 290 -51.50 -17.08 12.99
CA PRO A 290 -52.76 -16.42 13.34
C PRO A 290 -53.11 -15.27 12.40
#